data_AF-K0RMY0-F1
#
_entry.id   AF-K0RMY0-F1
#
_cell.length_a   1.000
_cell.length_b   1.000
_cell.length_c   1.000
_cell.angle_alpha   90.00
_cell.angle_beta   90.00
_cell.angle_gamma   90.00
#
_symmetry.space_group_name_H-M   'P 1'
#
loop_
_entity.id
_entity.type
_entity.pdbx_description
1 polymer ?
#
loop_
_entity_poly.entity_id
_entity_poly.type
_entity_poly.pdbx_seq_one_letter_code
_entity_poly.pdbx_strand_id
1 'polypeptide(L)'
;RRPSPTELLPALSWPGPPGGDKTGKGKRRKKRGKPDGPVARGPSGRKVREVAPTLHGVELPTGTDPESRRQRCLLRNRITAQASRDRKRMAIQEARRARDEREVEIEALRRTLRDENERLMSLESMIDLVRQSMTQEQFTRVTGMSTATGMAAATAAP
;
A
#
# COMPACT_ATOMS: atom_id res chain seq x y z
N ARG A 1 -36.52 -3.19 -28.75
CA ARG A 1 -35.86 -4.07 -27.74
C ARG A 1 -34.58 -3.36 -27.30
N ARG A 2 -34.53 -2.83 -26.07
CA ARG A 2 -33.33 -2.23 -25.48
C ARG A 2 -32.52 -3.33 -24.77
N PRO A 3 -31.19 -3.42 -24.91
CA PRO A 3 -30.39 -4.26 -24.04
C PRO A 3 -30.15 -3.57 -22.68
N SER A 4 -30.10 -4.37 -21.62
CA SER A 4 -29.85 -3.99 -20.23
C SER A 4 -28.37 -3.68 -19.98
N PRO A 5 -28.04 -2.77 -19.04
CA PRO A 5 -26.65 -2.45 -18.70
C PRO A 5 -26.18 -3.42 -17.62
N THR A 6 -25.67 -4.58 -18.02
CA THR A 6 -25.11 -5.54 -17.06
C THR A 6 -23.83 -6.19 -17.55
N GLU A 7 -22.96 -5.48 -18.25
CA GLU A 7 -21.61 -6.00 -18.49
C GLU A 7 -20.56 -4.89 -18.40
N LEU A 8 -19.43 -5.27 -17.81
CA LEU A 8 -18.11 -4.63 -17.86
C LEU A 8 -17.80 -3.58 -16.77
N LEU A 9 -17.74 -4.02 -15.51
CA LEU A 9 -16.71 -3.51 -14.60
C LEU A 9 -15.49 -4.42 -14.70
N PRO A 10 -14.29 -3.93 -15.05
CA PRO A 10 -13.08 -4.71 -14.87
C PRO A 10 -12.88 -4.93 -13.36
N ALA A 11 -12.72 -6.19 -12.97
CA ALA A 11 -12.44 -6.57 -11.61
C ALA A 11 -11.18 -5.84 -11.12
N LEU A 12 -11.36 -4.80 -10.29
CA LEU A 12 -10.29 -4.21 -9.50
C LEU A 12 -9.75 -5.32 -8.59
N SER A 13 -8.57 -5.84 -8.92
CA SER A 13 -7.83 -6.75 -8.06
C SER A 13 -7.37 -5.98 -6.83
N TRP A 14 -8.01 -6.26 -5.70
CA TRP A 14 -7.53 -5.78 -4.40
C TRP A 14 -6.15 -6.39 -4.14
N PRO A 15 -5.13 -5.61 -3.74
CA PRO A 15 -3.88 -6.21 -3.28
C PRO A 15 -4.21 -7.01 -2.01
N GLY A 16 -4.09 -8.33 -2.11
CA GLY A 16 -4.36 -9.23 -0.99
C GLY A 16 -3.51 -8.86 0.24
N PRO A 17 -3.99 -9.17 1.46
CA PRO A 17 -3.23 -8.91 2.67
C PRO A 17 -1.85 -9.61 2.60
N PRO A 18 -0.78 -9.02 3.13
CA PRO A 18 0.54 -9.64 3.09
C PRO A 18 0.48 -10.97 3.84
N GLY A 19 0.54 -12.04 3.06
CA GLY A 19 0.59 -13.42 3.55
C GLY A 19 1.75 -13.56 4.52
N GLY A 20 1.44 -13.91 5.76
CA GLY A 20 2.43 -14.35 6.72
C GLY A 20 2.98 -15.69 6.27
N ASP A 21 4.13 -15.67 5.58
CA ASP A 21 4.88 -16.88 5.21
C ASP A 21 5.21 -17.69 6.46
N LYS A 22 4.45 -18.76 6.68
CA LYS A 22 4.70 -19.80 7.67
C LYS A 22 5.15 -21.09 6.98
N THR A 23 6.25 -21.08 6.25
CA THR A 23 6.85 -22.33 5.73
C THR A 23 8.35 -22.18 5.48
N GLY A 24 9.12 -22.19 6.57
CA GLY A 24 10.58 -22.35 6.53
C GLY A 24 11.01 -23.56 7.33
N LYS A 25 10.84 -24.77 6.76
CA LYS A 25 11.46 -26.01 7.28
C LYS A 25 12.97 -25.80 7.46
N GLY A 26 13.50 -26.37 8.54
CA GLY A 26 14.80 -26.04 9.12
C GLY A 26 15.99 -26.02 8.16
N LYS A 27 16.74 -24.91 8.20
CA LYS A 27 18.13 -24.89 7.73
C LYS A 27 19.05 -25.32 8.87
N ARG A 28 19.68 -26.49 8.73
CA ARG A 28 20.82 -26.94 9.56
C ARG A 28 21.80 -25.79 9.72
N ARG A 29 21.97 -25.28 10.95
CA ARG A 29 22.97 -24.27 11.26
C ARG A 29 24.36 -24.83 10.97
N LYS A 30 25.06 -24.19 10.03
CA LYS A 30 26.52 -24.28 9.83
C LYS A 30 27.21 -24.11 11.19
N LYS A 31 28.06 -25.08 11.58
CA LYS A 31 28.94 -25.00 12.75
C LYS A 31 29.76 -23.71 12.64
N ARG A 32 29.43 -22.69 13.44
CA ARG A 32 30.29 -21.53 13.63
C ARG A 32 31.43 -21.95 14.56
N GLY A 33 32.65 -21.60 14.17
CA GLY A 33 33.89 -21.94 14.87
C GLY A 33 33.81 -21.64 16.37
N LYS A 34 34.45 -22.51 17.16
CA LYS A 34 34.65 -22.30 18.59
C LYS A 34 35.52 -21.05 18.75
N PRO A 35 35.13 -20.05 19.55
CA PRO A 35 36.08 -19.07 20.06
C PRO A 35 36.91 -19.76 21.13
N ASP A 36 38.23 -19.77 20.92
CA ASP A 36 39.24 -20.23 21.87
C ASP A 36 39.38 -19.18 22.97
N GLY A 37 38.94 -19.54 24.16
CA GLY A 37 39.02 -18.74 25.38
C GLY A 37 38.48 -19.57 26.54
N PRO A 38 39.01 -19.45 27.77
CA PRO A 38 38.60 -20.24 28.91
C PRO A 38 37.20 -19.81 29.35
N VAL A 39 36.16 -20.43 28.79
CA VAL A 39 34.78 -20.21 29.23
C VAL A 39 34.47 -21.21 30.34
N ALA A 40 34.20 -20.71 31.54
CA ALA A 40 33.73 -21.52 32.66
C ALA A 40 32.52 -22.36 32.21
N ARG A 41 32.69 -23.69 32.25
CA ARG A 41 31.65 -24.64 31.87
C ARG A 41 30.86 -24.98 33.12
N GLY A 42 29.55 -24.76 33.07
CA GLY A 42 28.66 -25.20 34.14
C GLY A 42 28.59 -26.73 34.22
N PRO A 43 27.94 -27.30 35.24
CA PRO A 43 27.89 -28.75 35.49
C PRO A 43 27.29 -29.58 34.34
N SER A 44 26.57 -28.95 33.40
CA SER A 44 26.01 -29.58 32.20
C SER A 44 26.90 -29.45 30.94
N GLY A 45 28.14 -28.95 31.06
CA GLY A 45 29.06 -28.75 29.94
C GLY A 45 28.66 -27.62 28.97
N ARG A 46 27.55 -26.92 29.23
CA ARG A 46 27.17 -25.71 28.47
C ARG A 46 27.94 -24.49 28.98
N LYS A 47 28.43 -23.69 28.03
CA LYS A 47 29.06 -22.38 28.28
C LYS A 47 28.10 -21.51 29.10
N VAL A 48 28.50 -21.15 30.32
CA VAL A 48 27.80 -20.13 31.11
C VAL A 48 28.05 -18.80 30.39
N ARG A 49 26.98 -18.06 30.08
CA ARG A 49 27.12 -16.71 29.52
C ARG A 49 27.20 -15.76 30.71
N GLU A 50 28.39 -15.21 30.94
CA GLU A 50 28.63 -14.20 31.98
C GLU A 50 27.88 -12.90 31.71
N VAL A 51 27.65 -12.56 30.44
CA VAL A 51 26.91 -11.35 30.04
C VAL A 51 25.40 -11.64 29.96
N ALA A 52 24.61 -10.86 30.71
CA ALA A 52 23.15 -10.90 30.66
C ALA A 52 22.66 -10.61 29.24
N PRO A 53 21.94 -11.54 28.58
CA PRO A 53 21.46 -11.29 27.24
C PRO A 53 20.36 -10.24 27.29
N THR A 54 20.67 -9.02 26.86
CA THR A 54 19.71 -7.94 26.68
C THR A 54 18.83 -8.21 25.46
N LEU A 55 17.52 -8.04 25.64
CA LEU A 55 16.54 -8.18 24.57
C LEU A 55 15.64 -6.95 24.56
N HIS A 56 15.79 -6.12 23.53
CA HIS A 56 15.09 -4.82 23.42
C HIS A 56 15.27 -3.93 24.67
N GLY A 57 16.50 -3.84 25.19
CA GLY A 57 16.83 -3.00 26.36
C GLY A 57 16.49 -3.62 27.72
N VAL A 58 15.82 -4.78 27.76
CA VAL A 58 15.52 -5.49 29.01
C VAL A 58 16.56 -6.57 29.27
N GLU A 59 17.18 -6.53 30.45
CA GLU A 59 18.09 -7.56 30.92
C GLU A 59 17.33 -8.84 31.27
N LEU A 60 17.83 -9.98 30.79
CA LEU A 60 17.22 -11.27 31.06
C LEU A 60 18.00 -12.04 32.14
N PRO A 61 17.31 -12.77 33.04
CA PRO A 61 17.96 -13.59 34.08
C PRO A 61 19.00 -14.54 33.49
N THR A 62 20.20 -14.59 34.07
CA THR A 62 21.35 -15.38 33.58
C THR A 62 21.48 -16.77 34.20
N GLY A 63 20.82 -17.02 35.33
CA GLY A 63 20.91 -18.28 36.08
C GLY A 63 20.66 -19.52 35.22
N THR A 64 21.37 -20.60 35.58
CA THR A 64 21.30 -21.92 34.91
C THR A 64 20.21 -22.81 35.52
N ASP A 65 19.61 -22.37 36.63
CA ASP A 65 18.54 -23.05 37.34
C ASP A 65 17.27 -23.15 36.49
N PRO A 66 16.44 -24.19 36.70
CA PRO A 66 15.19 -24.37 35.95
C PRO A 66 14.24 -23.16 36.09
N GLU A 67 14.20 -22.52 37.26
CA GLU A 67 13.38 -21.33 37.49
C GLU A 67 13.88 -20.11 36.72
N SER A 68 15.19 -19.84 36.78
CA SER A 68 15.85 -18.78 36.01
C SER A 68 15.61 -18.93 34.50
N ARG A 69 15.60 -20.17 34.00
CA ARG A 69 15.25 -20.47 32.60
C ARG A 69 13.77 -20.17 32.30
N ARG A 70 12.86 -20.56 33.20
CA ARG A 70 11.41 -20.30 33.04
C ARG A 70 11.13 -18.80 32.99
N GLN A 71 11.69 -18.03 33.93
CA GLN A 71 11.57 -16.58 33.97
C GLN A 71 12.13 -15.92 32.71
N ARG A 72 13.31 -16.35 32.26
CA ARG A 72 13.92 -15.87 31.00
C ARG A 72 13.00 -16.10 29.79
N CYS A 73 12.41 -17.27 29.67
CA CYS A 73 11.49 -17.60 28.59
C CYS A 73 10.22 -16.73 28.64
N LEU A 74 9.65 -16.52 29.83
CA LEU A 74 8.46 -15.69 30.02
C LEU A 74 8.73 -14.23 29.64
N LEU A 75 9.83 -13.65 30.13
CA LEU A 75 10.23 -12.29 29.80
C LEU A 75 10.46 -12.12 28.30
N ARG A 76 11.19 -13.05 27.69
CA ARG A 76 11.41 -13.03 26.23
C ARG A 76 10.10 -13.09 25.45
N ASN A 77 9.20 -14.00 25.80
CA ASN A 77 7.90 -14.12 25.14
C ASN A 77 7.08 -12.84 25.30
N ARG A 78 7.07 -12.25 26.51
CA ARG A 78 6.40 -10.98 26.77
C ARG A 78 6.93 -9.86 25.88
N ILE A 79 8.25 -9.68 25.81
CA ILE A 79 8.89 -8.63 25.00
C ILE A 79 8.60 -8.84 23.51
N THR A 80 8.79 -10.06 23.02
CA THR A 80 8.55 -10.36 21.60
C THR A 80 7.08 -10.22 21.20
N ALA A 81 6.15 -10.62 22.07
CA ALA A 81 4.72 -10.44 21.85
C ALA A 81 4.33 -8.96 21.83
N GLN A 82 4.90 -8.16 22.73
CA GLN A 82 4.68 -6.71 22.76
C GLN A 82 5.18 -6.06 21.46
N ALA A 83 6.43 -6.32 21.07
CA ALA A 83 6.99 -5.82 19.81
C ALA A 83 6.21 -6.28 18.57
N SER A 84 5.58 -7.46 18.61
CA SER A 84 4.70 -7.93 17.53
C SER A 84 3.39 -7.14 17.47
N ARG A 85 2.76 -6.90 18.62
CA ARG A 85 1.55 -6.07 18.72
C ARG A 85 1.81 -4.65 18.25
N ASP A 86 2.93 -4.06 18.65
CA ASP A 86 3.28 -2.70 18.28
C ASP A 86 3.53 -2.57 16.78
N ARG A 87 4.24 -3.54 16.16
CA ARG A 87 4.36 -3.60 14.69
C ARG A 87 3.01 -3.66 13.98
N LYS A 88 2.08 -4.48 14.48
CA LYS A 88 0.72 -4.55 13.91
C LYS A 88 -0.04 -3.24 14.07
N ARG A 89 0.06 -2.59 15.23
CA ARG A 89 -0.57 -1.28 15.48
C ARG A 89 -0.03 -0.22 14.52
N MET A 90 1.29 -0.16 14.34
CA MET A 90 1.91 0.78 13.41
C MET A 90 1.46 0.52 11.97
N ALA A 91 1.45 -0.74 11.51
CA ALA A 91 0.97 -1.08 10.17
C ALA A 91 -0.50 -0.67 9.93
N ILE A 92 -1.36 -0.86 10.94
CA ILE A 92 -2.77 -0.42 10.85
C ILE A 92 -2.86 1.11 10.80
N GLN A 93 -2.09 1.81 11.62
CA GLN A 93 -2.08 3.28 11.61
C GLN A 93 -1.56 3.85 10.29
N GLU A 94 -0.50 3.27 9.75
CA GLU A 94 0.05 3.65 8.44
C GLU A 94 -0.95 3.40 7.32
N ALA A 95 -1.62 2.24 7.30
CA ALA A 95 -2.67 1.94 6.33
C ALA A 95 -3.86 2.91 6.43
N ARG A 96 -4.23 3.33 7.65
CA ARG A 96 -5.29 4.34 7.85
C ARG A 96 -4.87 5.70 7.31
N ARG A 97 -3.66 6.16 7.63
CA ARG A 97 -3.13 7.43 7.09
C ARG A 97 -3.10 7.43 5.57
N ALA A 98 -2.59 6.35 4.97
CA ALA A 98 -2.57 6.21 3.52
C ALA A 98 -3.98 6.23 2.92
N ARG A 99 -4.97 5.62 3.57
CA ARG A 99 -6.38 5.72 3.13
C ARG A 99 -6.88 7.16 3.18
N ASP A 100 -6.67 7.84 4.30
CA ASP A 100 -7.18 9.20 4.51
C ASP A 100 -6.53 10.18 3.50
N GLU A 101 -5.24 10.04 3.23
CA GLU A 101 -4.52 10.82 2.19
C GLU A 101 -5.11 10.60 0.80
N ARG A 102 -5.40 9.34 0.44
CA ARG A 102 -6.02 9.01 -0.85
C ARG A 102 -7.46 9.50 -0.95
N GLU A 103 -8.21 9.50 0.15
CA GLU A 103 -9.57 10.05 0.17
C GLU A 103 -9.56 11.55 -0.12
N VAL A 104 -8.62 12.31 0.46
CA VAL A 104 -8.42 13.74 0.16
C VAL A 104 -8.07 13.96 -1.30
N GLU A 105 -7.17 13.14 -1.86
CA GLU A 105 -6.77 13.21 -3.27
C GLU A 105 -7.97 12.93 -4.21
N ILE A 106 -8.76 11.90 -3.91
CA ILE A 106 -9.98 11.57 -4.67
C ILE A 106 -10.97 12.74 -4.63
N GLU A 107 -11.16 13.36 -3.46
CA GLU A 107 -12.05 14.51 -3.34
C GLU A 107 -11.55 15.71 -4.15
N ALA A 108 -10.25 15.98 -4.16
CA ALA A 108 -9.65 17.02 -4.99
C ALA A 108 -9.90 16.74 -6.48
N LEU A 109 -9.62 15.53 -6.95
CA LEU A 109 -9.84 15.12 -8.34
C LEU A 109 -11.33 15.16 -8.74
N ARG A 110 -12.24 14.84 -7.81
CA ARG A 110 -13.68 14.97 -8.05
C ARG A 110 -14.10 16.42 -8.22
N ARG A 111 -13.49 17.36 -7.49
CA ARG A 111 -13.75 18.80 -7.66
C ARG A 111 -13.25 19.27 -9.01
N THR A 112 -12.00 18.92 -9.38
CA THR A 112 -11.45 19.32 -10.69
C THR A 112 -12.28 18.80 -11.85
N LEU A 113 -12.74 17.53 -11.79
CA LEU A 113 -13.62 16.96 -12.82
C LEU A 113 -14.97 17.70 -12.93
N ARG A 114 -15.54 18.15 -11.81
CA ARG A 114 -16.78 18.94 -11.83
C ARG A 114 -16.55 20.29 -12.49
N ASP A 115 -15.50 20.99 -12.07
CA ASP A 115 -15.15 22.31 -12.62
C ASP A 115 -14.88 22.22 -14.14
N GLU A 116 -14.19 21.18 -14.60
CA GLU A 116 -13.93 20.94 -16.03
C GLU A 116 -15.22 20.61 -16.79
N ASN A 117 -16.09 19.77 -16.25
CA ASN A 117 -17.38 19.48 -16.87
C ASN A 117 -18.26 20.72 -16.95
N GLU A 118 -18.31 21.57 -15.92
CA GLU A 118 -19.05 22.83 -15.96
C GLU A 118 -18.51 23.77 -17.03
N ARG A 119 -17.18 23.85 -17.17
CA ARG A 119 -16.54 24.63 -18.25
C ARG A 119 -16.92 24.09 -19.63
N LEU A 120 -16.88 22.78 -19.83
CA LEU A 120 -17.27 22.15 -21.10
C LEU A 120 -18.75 22.43 -21.43
N MET A 121 -19.65 22.24 -20.46
CA MET A 121 -21.09 22.54 -20.65
C MET A 121 -21.32 24.02 -20.97
N SER A 122 -20.56 24.94 -20.35
CA SER A 122 -20.66 26.37 -20.67
C SER A 122 -20.18 26.69 -22.09
N LEU A 123 -19.11 26.03 -22.54
CA LEU A 123 -18.58 26.18 -23.90
C LEU A 123 -19.56 25.62 -24.93
N GLU A 124 -20.13 24.44 -24.68
CA GLU A 124 -21.17 23.84 -25.53
C GLU A 124 -22.38 24.77 -25.65
N SER A 125 -22.87 25.31 -24.53
CA SER A 125 -23.98 26.25 -24.53
C SER A 125 -23.67 27.54 -25.32
N MET A 126 -22.45 28.07 -25.21
CA MET A 126 -22.03 29.23 -26.01
C MET A 126 -21.93 28.90 -27.50
N ILE A 127 -21.42 27.72 -27.86
CA ILE A 127 -21.38 27.26 -29.26
C ILE A 127 -22.79 27.13 -29.83
N ASP A 128 -23.74 26.59 -29.06
CA ASP A 128 -25.13 26.47 -29.47
C ASP A 128 -25.80 27.84 -29.68
N LEU A 129 -25.52 28.82 -28.82
CA LEU A 129 -25.99 30.20 -29.00
C LEU A 129 -25.44 30.82 -30.30
N VAL A 130 -24.14 30.67 -30.55
CA VAL A 130 -23.51 31.16 -31.79
C VAL A 130 -24.15 30.49 -33.00
N ARG A 131 -24.36 29.17 -32.95
CA ARG A 131 -25.00 28.39 -34.01
C ARG A 131 -26.43 28.85 -34.31
N GLN A 132 -27.21 29.26 -33.31
CA GLN A 132 -28.56 29.79 -33.50
C GLN A 132 -28.58 31.20 -34.09
N SER A 133 -27.54 32.00 -33.85
CA SER A 133 -27.45 33.39 -34.31
C SER A 133 -26.88 33.57 -35.73
N MET A 134 -26.20 32.56 -36.28
CA MET A 134 -25.52 32.62 -37.58
C MET A 134 -26.19 31.71 -38.61
N THR A 135 -26.05 32.04 -39.91
CA THR A 135 -26.45 31.11 -40.96
C THR A 135 -25.51 29.90 -41.01
N GLN A 136 -26.01 28.74 -41.44
CA GLN A 136 -25.26 27.48 -41.48
C GLN A 136 -23.93 27.60 -42.27
N GLU A 137 -23.89 28.42 -43.32
CA GLU A 137 -22.67 28.67 -44.12
C GLU A 137 -21.65 29.55 -43.38
N GLN A 138 -22.09 30.51 -42.58
CA GLN A 138 -21.19 31.34 -41.78
C GLN A 138 -20.61 30.53 -40.62
N PHE A 139 -21.43 29.71 -39.97
CA PHE A 139 -20.99 28.85 -38.86
C PHE A 139 -19.95 27.80 -39.31
N THR A 140 -20.16 27.15 -40.46
CA THR A 140 -19.21 26.16 -41.02
C THR A 140 -17.88 26.79 -41.45
N ARG A 141 -17.88 28.03 -41.95
CA ARG A 141 -16.63 28.78 -42.24
C ARG A 141 -15.85 29.12 -40.98
N VAL A 142 -16.52 29.54 -39.90
CA VAL A 142 -15.87 29.93 -38.63
C VAL A 142 -15.35 28.72 -37.86
N THR A 143 -16.10 27.62 -37.82
CA THR A 143 -15.69 26.39 -37.14
C THR A 143 -14.74 25.52 -37.96
N GLY A 144 -14.49 25.87 -39.23
CA GLY A 144 -13.69 25.05 -40.15
C GLY A 144 -14.32 23.70 -40.50
N MET A 145 -15.54 23.43 -40.04
CA MET A 145 -16.27 22.21 -40.34
C MET A 145 -16.94 22.31 -41.71
N SER A 146 -16.14 22.18 -42.78
CA SER A 146 -16.68 21.88 -44.10
C SER A 146 -17.25 20.45 -44.06
N THR A 147 -18.54 20.29 -44.37
CA THR A 147 -19.38 19.11 -44.12
C THR A 147 -18.91 17.80 -44.77
N ALA A 148 -17.81 17.79 -45.54
CA ALA A 148 -17.23 16.58 -46.14
C ALA A 148 -15.75 16.34 -45.77
N THR A 149 -15.01 17.36 -45.32
CA THR A 149 -13.53 17.27 -45.22
C THR A 149 -13.02 17.28 -43.77
N GLY A 150 -13.76 17.91 -42.84
CA GLY A 150 -13.32 18.05 -41.44
C GLY A 150 -13.41 16.75 -40.62
N MET A 151 -14.43 15.91 -40.88
CA MET A 151 -14.61 14.64 -40.15
C MET A 151 -13.55 13.58 -40.51
N ALA A 152 -12.96 13.64 -41.71
CA ALA A 152 -11.90 12.74 -42.14
C ALA A 152 -10.53 13.10 -41.55
N ALA A 153 -10.31 14.37 -41.20
CA ALA A 153 -9.05 14.82 -40.60
C ALA A 153 -8.99 14.56 -39.08
N ALA A 154 -10.13 14.61 -38.39
CA ALA A 154 -10.20 14.38 -36.93
C ALA A 154 -10.00 12.90 -36.53
N THR A 155 -10.30 11.95 -37.41
CA THR A 155 -10.06 10.51 -37.19
C THR A 155 -8.69 10.04 -37.67
N ALA A 156 -7.93 10.90 -38.35
CA ALA A 156 -6.61 10.61 -38.91
C ALA A 156 -5.44 11.27 -38.17
N ALA A 157 -5.71 12.07 -37.13
CA ALA A 157 -4.67 12.63 -36.27
C ALA A 157 -4.26 11.59 -35.19
N PRO A 158 -2.95 11.36 -34.99
CA PRO A 158 -2.41 10.27 -34.15
C PRO A 158 -2.63 10.46 -32.64
#